data_AF-A0A4Q2YJ09-F1
#
_entry.id   AF-A0A4Q2YJ09-F1
#
_cell.length_a   1.000
_cell.length_b   1.000
_cell.length_c   1.000
_cell.angle_alpha   90.00
_cell.angle_beta   90.00
_cell.angle_gamma   90.00
#
_symmetry.space_group_name_H-M   'P 1'
#
loop_
_entity.id
_entity.type
_entity.pdbx_description
1 polymer ?
#
loop_
_entity_poly.entity_id
_entity_poly.type
_entity_poly.pdbx_seq_one_letter_code
_entity_poly.pdbx_strand_id
1 'polypeptide(L)'
;MTHRSFLRLMLLLLSGLAAAVPLTAPAQVSKRDYAREEYLILSGGPSLRTWEDYRLAADRHDRYWGNFIRSARIRIDQLRRIHGDAMQITWMVYRPGYETRQREDSVRRPEYSCTTAEIAQLASERKVKLVWFSTKDAVINYLNNRGGRKLSGFEFYGHSNKYCFLFDYSNDILGASTCYLHCLDLNRLHRGLFTRDATVQSYGCHTGEYMSGVWKKYTGHPMIGACGKTDFSAIKDNVTLPVVNGRWSQ
;
A
#
# COMPACT_ATOMS: atom_id res chain seq x y z
N MET A 1 -57.00 -0.01 -73.60
CA MET A 1 -55.85 -0.88 -73.22
C MET A 1 -54.68 0.01 -72.87
N THR A 2 -54.04 -0.29 -71.73
CA THR A 2 -52.74 0.19 -71.21
C THR A 2 -52.48 1.71 -71.10
N HIS A 3 -52.33 2.20 -69.86
CA HIS A 3 -51.63 3.45 -69.60
C HIS A 3 -50.69 3.33 -68.39
N ARG A 4 -49.45 3.74 -68.64
CA ARG A 4 -48.37 3.99 -67.68
C ARG A 4 -48.70 5.23 -66.82
N SER A 5 -48.02 5.28 -65.67
CA SER A 5 -47.67 6.51 -64.92
C SER A 5 -48.70 7.04 -63.93
N PHE A 6 -48.59 6.65 -62.66
CA PHE A 6 -48.91 7.54 -61.54
C PHE A 6 -47.78 7.51 -60.51
N LEU A 7 -46.98 8.56 -60.60
CA LEU A 7 -45.83 8.90 -59.80
C LEU A 7 -46.31 9.81 -58.65
N ARG A 8 -45.75 9.60 -57.46
CA ARG A 8 -45.64 10.56 -56.34
C ARG A 8 -46.95 11.08 -55.74
N LEU A 9 -47.39 10.44 -54.64
CA LEU A 9 -47.64 11.11 -53.36
C LEU A 9 -47.98 10.06 -52.29
N MET A 10 -47.09 9.80 -51.34
CA MET A 10 -47.44 9.45 -49.96
C MET A 10 -46.14 9.40 -49.11
N LEU A 11 -46.11 10.29 -48.12
CA LEU A 11 -45.66 10.09 -46.72
C LEU A 11 -44.28 9.43 -46.49
N LEU A 12 -43.39 9.88 -45.61
CA LEU A 12 -43.45 10.81 -44.49
C LEU A 12 -42.00 11.07 -44.04
N LEU A 13 -41.73 12.34 -43.73
CA LEU A 13 -40.74 12.87 -42.79
C LEU A 13 -39.91 11.83 -41.99
N LEU A 14 -38.64 11.71 -42.35
CA LEU A 14 -37.56 11.23 -41.48
C LEU A 14 -36.45 12.29 -41.47
N SER A 15 -36.78 13.46 -40.93
CA SER A 15 -35.78 14.43 -40.47
C SER A 15 -35.15 13.86 -39.20
N GLY A 16 -33.95 13.29 -39.36
CA GLY A 16 -33.15 12.78 -38.24
C GLY A 16 -32.81 13.90 -37.26
N LEU A 17 -33.44 13.88 -36.09
CA LEU A 17 -32.84 14.47 -34.89
C LEU A 17 -31.68 13.56 -34.48
N ALA A 18 -30.48 13.88 -34.94
CA ALA A 18 -29.28 13.44 -34.27
C ALA A 18 -29.22 14.16 -32.92
N ALA A 19 -29.72 13.50 -31.87
CA ALA A 19 -29.45 13.91 -30.51
C ALA A 19 -27.94 13.86 -30.31
N ALA A 20 -27.30 15.03 -30.30
CA ALA A 20 -25.91 15.16 -29.90
C ALA A 20 -25.83 14.70 -28.44
N VAL A 21 -25.42 13.45 -28.23
CA VAL A 21 -24.97 12.98 -26.92
C VAL A 21 -23.77 13.86 -26.58
N PRO A 22 -23.82 14.70 -25.54
CA PRO A 22 -22.64 15.44 -25.14
C PRO A 22 -21.59 14.41 -24.76
N LEU A 23 -20.50 14.35 -25.54
CA LEU A 23 -19.28 13.68 -25.14
C LEU A 23 -18.85 14.35 -23.83
N THR A 24 -19.15 13.72 -22.70
CA THR A 24 -18.57 14.12 -21.42
C THR A 24 -17.07 14.01 -21.59
N ALA A 25 -16.38 15.17 -21.62
CA ALA A 25 -14.93 15.22 -21.66
C ALA A 25 -14.38 14.29 -20.56
N PRO A 26 -13.35 13.48 -20.85
CA PRO A 26 -12.73 12.66 -19.82
C PRO A 26 -12.35 13.58 -18.67
N ALA A 27 -12.73 13.21 -17.44
CA ALA A 27 -12.36 13.94 -16.25
C ALA A 27 -10.86 14.25 -16.33
N GLN A 28 -10.52 15.54 -16.38
CA GLN A 28 -9.14 16.01 -16.37
C GLN A 28 -8.48 15.40 -15.14
N VAL A 29 -7.67 14.35 -15.33
CA VAL A 29 -6.79 13.85 -14.28
C VAL A 29 -5.89 15.02 -13.95
N SER A 30 -6.12 15.65 -12.79
CA SER A 30 -5.35 16.80 -12.38
C SER A 30 -3.87 16.42 -12.47
N LYS A 31 -3.10 17.19 -13.24
CA LYS A 31 -1.66 17.00 -13.34
C LYS A 31 -1.07 17.05 -11.93
N ARG A 32 -0.52 15.93 -11.45
CA ARG A 32 0.09 15.80 -10.12
C ARG A 32 1.19 16.85 -9.94
N ASP A 33 1.20 17.52 -8.78
CA ASP A 33 2.30 18.43 -8.41
C ASP A 33 3.35 17.64 -7.61
N TYR A 34 4.18 16.88 -8.33
CA TYR A 34 5.21 16.04 -7.70
C TYR A 34 6.26 16.81 -6.89
N ALA A 35 6.34 18.14 -7.02
CA ALA A 35 7.22 18.95 -6.17
C ALA A 35 6.63 19.12 -4.75
N ARG A 36 5.30 19.09 -4.61
CA ARG A 36 4.56 19.29 -3.35
C ARG A 36 3.91 18.02 -2.79
N GLU A 37 4.08 16.90 -3.48
CA GLU A 37 3.49 15.62 -3.11
C GLU A 37 4.55 14.56 -2.84
N GLU A 38 4.24 13.63 -1.94
CA GLU A 38 5.06 12.46 -1.60
C GLU A 38 4.19 11.20 -1.57
N TYR A 39 4.70 10.10 -2.10
CA TYR A 39 4.12 8.78 -1.86
C TYR A 39 4.88 8.08 -0.75
N LEU A 40 4.18 7.58 0.27
CA LEU A 40 4.82 6.93 1.40
C LEU A 40 4.52 5.44 1.46
N ILE A 41 5.56 4.63 1.56
CA ILE A 41 5.46 3.20 1.80
C ILE A 41 6.07 2.91 3.17
N LEU A 42 5.33 2.21 4.03
CA LEU A 42 5.72 1.86 5.39
C LEU A 42 5.83 0.34 5.52
N SER A 43 7.01 -0.15 5.88
CA SER A 43 7.26 -1.58 6.06
C SER A 43 7.58 -1.92 7.51
N GLY A 44 6.84 -2.89 8.07
CA GLY A 44 7.19 -3.54 9.34
C GLY A 44 8.38 -4.49 9.20
N GLY A 45 8.77 -5.11 10.31
CA GLY A 45 9.86 -6.08 10.41
C GLY A 45 9.37 -7.53 10.45
N PRO A 46 10.23 -8.49 10.06
CA PRO A 46 9.91 -9.91 10.11
C PRO A 46 10.04 -10.49 11.53
N SER A 47 9.36 -11.60 11.75
CA SER A 47 9.55 -12.48 12.91
C SER A 47 10.93 -13.13 12.88
N LEU A 48 11.47 -13.54 14.03
CA LEU A 48 12.68 -14.38 14.07
C LEU A 48 12.35 -15.84 13.75
N ARG A 49 13.27 -16.53 13.09
CA ARG A 49 13.16 -17.97 12.78
C ARG A 49 13.01 -18.80 14.04
N THR A 50 13.73 -18.46 15.11
CA THR A 50 13.65 -19.14 16.39
C THR A 50 12.22 -19.14 16.93
N TRP A 51 11.49 -18.04 16.77
CA TRP A 51 10.07 -17.97 17.16
C TRP A 51 9.16 -18.71 16.18
N GLU A 52 9.42 -18.59 14.88
CA GLU A 52 8.67 -19.30 13.85
C GLU A 52 8.80 -20.83 13.95
N ASP A 53 9.93 -21.34 14.44
CA ASP A 53 10.17 -22.77 14.58
C ASP A 53 9.32 -23.42 15.68
N TYR A 54 8.89 -22.65 16.68
CA TYR A 54 7.93 -23.12 17.69
C TYR A 54 6.49 -23.20 17.16
N ARG A 55 6.21 -22.64 15.98
CA ARG A 55 4.88 -22.72 15.35
C ARG A 55 4.78 -23.97 14.48
N LEU A 56 3.56 -24.50 14.38
CA LEU A 56 3.22 -25.48 13.34
C LEU A 56 3.60 -24.90 11.98
N ALA A 57 4.13 -25.74 11.09
CA ALA A 57 4.62 -25.29 9.79
C ALA A 57 3.58 -24.44 9.04
N ALA A 58 2.30 -24.84 9.08
CA ALA A 58 1.19 -24.13 8.46
C ALA A 58 0.91 -22.73 9.04
N ASP A 59 1.30 -22.47 10.29
CA ASP A 59 1.05 -21.21 11.01
C ASP A 59 2.28 -20.28 11.05
N ARG A 60 3.36 -20.65 10.36
CA ARG A 60 4.55 -19.79 10.20
C ARG A 60 4.22 -18.63 9.26
N HIS A 61 4.41 -17.42 9.76
CA HIS A 61 4.15 -16.17 9.05
C HIS A 61 5.35 -15.74 8.16
N ASP A 62 6.59 -15.86 8.65
CA ASP A 62 7.77 -15.23 8.04
C ASP A 62 8.89 -16.21 7.69
N ARG A 63 8.54 -17.24 6.91
CA ARG A 63 9.52 -18.16 6.32
C ARG A 63 10.57 -17.43 5.48
N TYR A 64 10.14 -16.36 4.80
CA TYR A 64 10.98 -15.44 4.04
C TYR A 64 10.97 -14.06 4.72
N TRP A 65 12.14 -13.58 5.14
CA TRP A 65 12.30 -12.29 5.81
C TRP A 65 11.83 -11.09 4.94
N GLY A 66 11.89 -11.26 3.62
CA GLY A 66 11.64 -10.21 2.65
C GLY A 66 10.19 -10.08 2.21
N ASN A 67 9.21 -10.71 2.87
CA ASN A 67 7.80 -10.61 2.48
C ASN A 67 7.35 -9.14 2.33
N PHE A 68 7.59 -8.32 3.34
CA PHE A 68 7.21 -6.90 3.33
C PHE A 68 8.09 -6.06 2.41
N ILE A 69 9.39 -6.39 2.36
CA ILE A 69 10.36 -5.70 1.51
C ILE A 69 10.08 -5.91 0.03
N ARG A 70 9.83 -7.16 -0.38
CA ARG A 70 9.50 -7.51 -1.77
C ARG A 70 8.17 -6.88 -2.19
N SER A 71 7.18 -6.84 -1.30
CA SER A 71 5.90 -6.17 -1.58
C SER A 71 6.09 -4.67 -1.83
N ALA A 72 6.83 -3.99 -0.94
CA ALA A 72 7.18 -2.58 -1.10
C ALA A 72 7.95 -2.35 -2.41
N ARG A 73 8.93 -3.20 -2.73
CA ARG A 73 9.71 -3.15 -3.97
C ARG A 73 8.82 -3.25 -5.21
N ILE A 74 7.92 -4.25 -5.28
CA ILE A 74 6.96 -4.42 -6.37
C ILE A 74 6.13 -3.15 -6.54
N ARG A 75 5.65 -2.58 -5.43
CA ARG A 75 4.87 -1.35 -5.49
C ARG A 75 5.68 -0.17 -6.01
N ILE A 76 6.91 0.02 -5.53
CA ILE A 76 7.80 1.07 -6.04
C ILE A 76 7.99 0.92 -7.54
N ASP A 77 8.22 -0.30 -8.04
CA ASP A 77 8.38 -0.58 -9.47
C ASP A 77 7.11 -0.28 -10.27
N GLN A 78 5.91 -0.56 -9.72
CA GLN A 78 4.64 -0.15 -10.32
C GLN A 78 4.49 1.38 -10.37
N LEU A 79 4.77 2.06 -9.25
CA LEU A 79 4.67 3.52 -9.14
C LEU A 79 5.64 4.23 -10.09
N ARG A 80 6.88 3.73 -10.20
CA ARG A 80 7.87 4.23 -11.15
C ARG A 80 7.42 4.05 -12.61
N ARG A 81 6.78 2.93 -12.94
CA ARG A 81 6.20 2.73 -14.29
C ARG A 81 5.07 3.71 -14.61
N ILE A 82 4.22 4.04 -13.63
CA ILE A 82 3.07 4.93 -13.83
C ILE A 82 3.48 6.41 -13.82
N HIS A 83 4.36 6.80 -12.91
CA HIS A 83 4.63 8.21 -12.60
C HIS A 83 6.06 8.67 -12.95
N GLY A 84 6.95 7.74 -13.29
CA GLY A 84 8.36 8.02 -13.57
C GLY A 84 9.16 8.43 -12.32
N ASP A 85 10.35 8.98 -12.56
CA ASP A 85 11.29 9.39 -11.51
C ASP A 85 10.90 10.68 -10.79
N ALA A 86 10.02 11.48 -11.38
CA ALA A 86 9.59 12.77 -10.81
C ALA A 86 8.81 12.61 -9.50
N MET A 87 8.08 11.50 -9.32
CA MET A 87 7.32 11.25 -8.11
C MET A 87 8.26 11.04 -6.92
N GLN A 88 8.08 11.84 -5.87
CA GLN A 88 8.81 11.64 -4.62
C GLN A 88 8.25 10.41 -3.91
N ILE A 89 9.10 9.42 -3.66
CA ILE A 89 8.74 8.22 -2.91
C ILE A 89 9.63 8.15 -1.68
N THR A 90 9.01 8.03 -0.52
CA THR A 90 9.70 7.66 0.72
C THR A 90 9.28 6.27 1.12
N TRP A 91 10.29 5.46 1.43
CA TRP A 91 10.12 4.13 1.97
C TRP A 91 10.64 4.10 3.40
N MET A 92 9.72 4.02 4.35
CA MET A 92 10.01 3.90 5.77
C MET A 92 10.08 2.43 6.16
N VAL A 93 11.17 1.99 6.78
CA VAL A 93 11.37 0.58 7.16
C VAL A 93 11.72 0.45 8.65
N TYR A 94 11.04 -0.47 9.35
CA TYR A 94 11.29 -0.73 10.77
C TYR A 94 12.63 -1.45 10.96
N ARG A 95 13.67 -0.68 11.30
CA ARG A 95 15.06 -1.15 11.33
C ARG A 95 15.34 -2.27 12.34
N PRO A 96 14.85 -2.20 13.60
CA PRO A 96 15.22 -3.20 14.60
C PRO A 96 14.89 -4.64 14.19
N GLY A 97 13.73 -4.86 13.56
CA GLY A 97 13.30 -6.20 13.15
C GLY A 97 14.20 -6.83 12.08
N TYR A 98 14.76 -6.04 11.16
CA TYR A 98 15.71 -6.55 10.15
C TYR A 98 17.11 -6.74 10.71
N GLU A 99 17.53 -5.91 11.67
CA GLU A 99 18.84 -6.08 12.32
C GLU A 99 18.89 -7.34 13.20
N THR A 100 17.84 -7.61 13.98
CA THR A 100 17.74 -8.85 14.77
C THR A 100 17.67 -10.08 13.87
N ARG A 101 16.85 -10.04 12.82
CA ARG A 101 16.75 -11.13 11.84
C ARG A 101 18.06 -11.34 11.08
N GLN A 102 18.78 -10.29 10.70
CA GLN A 102 20.10 -10.39 10.07
C GLN A 102 21.13 -11.07 11.00
N ARG A 103 21.14 -10.72 12.29
CA ARG A 103 22.03 -11.38 13.28
C ARG A 103 21.69 -12.85 13.47
N GLU A 104 20.41 -13.20 13.47
CA GLU A 104 20.00 -14.60 13.54
C GLU A 104 20.40 -15.36 12.27
N ASP A 105 20.11 -14.81 11.09
CA ASP A 105 20.41 -15.45 9.81
C ASP A 105 21.93 -15.60 9.57
N SER A 106 22.78 -14.72 10.13
CA SER A 106 24.25 -14.86 10.03
C SER A 106 24.81 -16.10 10.76
N VAL A 107 24.09 -16.55 11.80
CA VAL A 107 24.41 -17.78 12.55
C VAL A 107 23.71 -18.97 11.92
N ARG A 108 22.41 -18.86 11.62
CA ARG A 108 21.56 -19.97 11.16
C ARG A 108 21.76 -20.31 9.68
N ARG A 109 22.27 -19.39 8.87
CA ARG A 109 22.57 -19.54 7.43
C ARG A 109 21.44 -20.21 6.64
N PRO A 110 20.23 -19.65 6.65
CA PRO A 110 19.15 -20.13 5.79
C PRO A 110 19.45 -19.88 4.30
N GLU A 111 18.69 -20.53 3.42
CA GLU A 111 18.74 -20.31 1.96
C GLU A 111 18.64 -18.82 1.57
N TYR A 112 17.72 -18.09 2.22
CA TYR A 112 17.57 -16.64 2.06
C TYR A 112 17.89 -15.94 3.38
N SER A 113 19.02 -15.25 3.40
CA SER A 113 19.50 -14.50 4.56
C SER A 113 19.09 -13.03 4.48
N CYS A 114 18.62 -12.50 5.61
CA CYS A 114 18.27 -11.08 5.74
C CYS A 114 19.52 -10.20 5.77
N THR A 115 19.53 -9.14 4.96
CA THR A 115 20.53 -8.07 5.11
C THR A 115 19.88 -6.68 4.99
N THR A 116 20.23 -5.80 5.90
CA THR A 116 19.85 -4.37 5.84
C THR A 116 20.54 -3.65 4.67
N ALA A 117 21.69 -4.15 4.23
CA ALA A 117 22.39 -3.64 3.05
C ALA A 117 21.58 -3.86 1.76
N GLU A 118 20.95 -5.02 1.59
CA GLU A 118 20.08 -5.29 0.43
C GLU A 118 18.89 -4.33 0.40
N ILE A 119 18.28 -4.02 1.55
CA ILE A 119 17.19 -3.03 1.62
C ILE A 119 17.67 -1.65 1.17
N ALA A 120 18.86 -1.22 1.62
CA ALA A 120 19.46 0.04 1.20
C ALA A 120 19.78 0.07 -0.30
N GLN A 121 20.30 -1.03 -0.83
CA GLN A 121 20.58 -1.18 -2.26
C GLN A 121 19.29 -1.08 -3.08
N LEU A 122 18.24 -1.84 -2.72
CA LEU A 122 16.95 -1.82 -3.40
C LEU A 122 16.34 -0.41 -3.45
N ALA A 123 16.47 0.34 -2.37
CA ALA A 123 16.01 1.72 -2.30
C ALA A 123 16.82 2.65 -3.23
N SER A 124 18.15 2.52 -3.21
CA SER A 124 19.06 3.30 -4.04
C SER A 124 18.82 3.07 -5.54
N GLU A 125 18.73 1.80 -5.97
CA GLU A 125 18.46 1.42 -7.36
C GLU A 125 17.16 2.01 -7.91
N ARG A 126 16.17 2.22 -7.03
CA ARG A 126 14.84 2.78 -7.36
C ARG A 126 14.72 4.27 -7.13
N LYS A 127 15.81 4.91 -6.72
CA LYS A 127 15.88 6.35 -6.41
C LYS A 127 14.77 6.77 -5.43
N VAL A 128 14.54 5.97 -4.37
CA VAL A 128 13.57 6.30 -3.31
C VAL A 128 14.30 6.71 -2.05
N LYS A 129 13.69 7.62 -1.28
CA LYS A 129 14.23 8.03 0.01
C LYS A 129 13.97 6.92 1.03
N LEU A 130 15.01 6.22 1.43
CA LEU A 130 14.93 5.25 2.53
C LEU A 130 14.99 5.99 3.88
N VAL A 131 14.03 5.71 4.75
CA VAL A 131 14.01 6.20 6.14
C VAL A 131 13.92 5.01 7.07
N TRP A 132 14.98 4.80 7.85
CA TRP A 132 14.96 3.85 8.93
C TRP A 132 14.22 4.43 10.14
N PHE A 133 13.30 3.67 10.72
CA PHE A 133 12.66 4.04 11.97
C PHE A 133 12.69 2.89 12.97
N SER A 134 12.60 3.23 14.27
CA SER A 134 12.65 2.25 15.36
C SER A 134 11.53 2.45 16.39
N THR A 135 10.71 3.50 16.24
CA THR A 135 9.63 3.81 17.19
C THR A 135 8.38 4.29 16.45
N LYS A 136 7.20 4.13 17.07
CA LYS A 136 5.96 4.71 16.53
C LYS A 136 5.99 6.23 16.44
N ASP A 137 6.66 6.89 17.38
CA ASP A 137 6.76 8.35 17.39
C ASP A 137 7.58 8.85 16.20
N ALA A 138 8.60 8.12 15.74
CA ALA A 138 9.31 8.45 14.52
C ALA A 138 8.38 8.44 13.29
N VAL A 139 7.44 7.48 13.21
CA VAL A 139 6.44 7.42 12.13
C VAL A 139 5.47 8.60 12.22
N ILE A 140 4.90 8.86 13.41
CA ILE A 140 3.97 9.99 13.63
C ILE A 140 4.66 11.32 13.31
N ASN A 141 5.89 11.50 13.80
CA ASN A 141 6.66 12.72 13.58
C ASN A 141 7.01 12.90 12.10
N TYR A 142 7.38 11.84 11.39
CA TYR A 142 7.60 11.90 9.94
C TYR A 142 6.33 12.33 9.21
N LEU A 143 5.19 11.71 9.54
CA LEU A 143 3.91 12.02 8.93
C LEU A 143 3.49 13.48 9.19
N ASN A 144 3.67 14.00 10.40
CA ASN A 144 3.25 15.37 10.68
C ASN A 144 4.20 16.43 10.11
N ASN A 145 5.48 16.11 9.91
CA ASN A 145 6.54 17.09 9.61
C ASN A 145 7.21 16.88 8.24
N ARG A 146 6.43 16.98 7.15
CA ARG A 146 6.94 16.81 5.77
C ARG A 146 7.32 18.10 5.04
N GLY A 147 7.38 19.22 5.75
CA GLY A 147 7.67 20.53 5.14
C GLY A 147 6.54 21.02 4.21
N GLY A 148 5.29 20.85 4.63
CA GLY A 148 4.10 21.26 3.87
C GLY A 148 3.67 20.32 2.74
N ARG A 149 4.47 19.29 2.41
CA ARG A 149 4.10 18.28 1.40
C ARG A 149 2.93 17.41 1.86
N LYS A 150 2.00 17.16 0.94
CA LYS A 150 0.89 16.23 1.13
C LYS A 150 1.24 14.83 0.63
N LEU A 151 0.61 13.82 1.20
CA LEU A 151 0.72 12.46 0.73
C LEU A 151 -0.23 12.23 -0.44
N SER A 152 0.33 11.85 -1.58
CA SER A 152 -0.42 11.36 -2.76
C SER A 152 -0.81 9.90 -2.62
N GLY A 153 -0.17 9.19 -1.68
CA GLY A 153 -0.58 7.87 -1.25
C GLY A 153 0.18 7.39 -0.02
N PHE A 154 -0.38 6.41 0.65
CA PHE A 154 0.23 5.76 1.81
C PHE A 154 -0.06 4.26 1.77
N GLU A 155 0.97 3.44 1.89
CA GLU A 155 0.81 1.98 1.93
C GLU A 155 1.57 1.34 3.08
N PHE A 156 0.91 0.45 3.83
CA PHE A 156 1.53 -0.34 4.89
C PHE A 156 1.69 -1.82 4.47
N TYR A 157 2.90 -2.35 4.65
CA TYR A 157 3.25 -3.75 4.48
C TYR A 157 3.85 -4.28 5.77
N GLY A 158 3.13 -5.14 6.48
CA GLY A 158 3.60 -5.69 7.74
C GLY A 158 2.55 -6.51 8.44
N HIS A 159 2.88 -6.95 9.65
CA HIS A 159 1.94 -7.59 10.56
C HIS A 159 0.93 -6.58 11.09
N SER A 160 -0.27 -7.07 11.39
CA SER A 160 -1.32 -6.27 12.00
C SER A 160 -2.39 -7.13 12.64
N ASN A 161 -3.23 -6.46 13.41
CA ASN A 161 -4.55 -6.93 13.79
C ASN A 161 -5.57 -5.82 13.46
N LYS A 162 -6.82 -5.96 13.90
CA LYS A 162 -7.85 -4.95 13.65
C LYS A 162 -7.60 -3.58 14.31
N TYR A 163 -6.65 -3.47 15.23
CA TYR A 163 -6.37 -2.25 15.99
C TYR A 163 -5.01 -1.62 15.67
N CYS A 164 -4.03 -2.38 15.18
CA CYS A 164 -2.64 -1.92 15.12
C CYS A 164 -1.95 -2.26 13.81
N PHE A 165 -1.09 -1.36 13.35
CA PHE A 165 0.09 -1.73 12.57
C PHE A 165 1.17 -2.22 13.54
N LEU A 166 1.57 -3.48 13.42
CA LEU A 166 2.61 -4.07 14.25
C LEU A 166 3.94 -3.90 13.50
N PHE A 167 4.81 -3.02 13.99
CA PHE A 167 6.08 -2.73 13.33
C PHE A 167 7.11 -3.82 13.59
N ASP A 168 7.02 -4.48 14.73
CA ASP A 168 7.60 -5.78 14.99
C ASP A 168 6.48 -6.80 15.24
N TYR A 169 6.78 -8.10 15.09
CA TYR A 169 5.92 -9.16 15.58
C TYR A 169 6.77 -10.43 15.71
N SER A 170 6.68 -11.12 16.84
CA SER A 170 7.54 -12.27 17.13
C SER A 170 9.01 -11.96 16.84
N ASN A 171 9.48 -10.79 17.26
CA ASN A 171 10.87 -10.38 17.18
C ASN A 171 11.53 -10.53 18.56
N ASP A 172 10.96 -9.89 19.58
CA ASP A 172 11.38 -10.04 20.98
C ASP A 172 10.64 -11.16 21.71
N ILE A 173 9.32 -11.26 21.48
CA ILE A 173 8.40 -12.15 22.22
C ILE A 173 7.53 -12.92 21.22
N LEU A 174 7.49 -14.25 21.35
CA LEU A 174 6.65 -15.12 20.50
C LEU A 174 5.18 -14.66 20.52
N GLY A 175 4.65 -14.35 19.33
CA GLY A 175 3.24 -14.00 19.15
C GLY A 175 2.85 -12.58 19.58
N ALA A 176 3.82 -11.73 19.93
CA ALA A 176 3.57 -10.36 20.37
C ALA A 176 4.43 -9.32 19.62
N SER A 177 4.08 -8.06 19.80
CA SER A 177 4.76 -6.88 19.25
C SER A 177 5.11 -5.94 20.39
N THR A 178 6.35 -5.47 20.45
CA THR A 178 6.84 -4.47 21.40
C THR A 178 6.78 -3.05 20.81
N CYS A 179 6.60 -2.92 19.49
CA CYS A 179 6.50 -1.66 18.76
C CYS A 179 5.37 -1.69 17.73
N TYR A 180 4.31 -0.91 17.98
CA TYR A 180 3.13 -0.84 17.12
C TYR A 180 2.55 0.57 17.07
N LEU A 181 1.86 0.90 15.98
CA LEU A 181 0.99 2.08 15.89
C LEU A 181 -0.46 1.62 16.13
N HIS A 182 -1.01 1.97 17.29
CA HIS A 182 -2.39 1.66 17.64
C HIS A 182 -3.34 2.64 16.94
N CYS A 183 -4.57 2.22 16.63
CA CYS A 183 -5.56 3.05 15.96
C CYS A 183 -5.91 4.33 16.75
N LEU A 184 -5.75 4.30 18.07
CA LEU A 184 -5.92 5.47 18.94
C LEU A 184 -4.77 6.48 18.80
N ASP A 185 -3.56 6.05 18.45
CA ASP A 185 -2.43 6.97 18.18
C ASP A 185 -2.71 7.84 16.94
N LEU A 186 -3.67 7.45 16.08
CA LEU A 186 -4.02 8.20 14.88
C LEU A 186 -4.61 9.59 15.19
N ASN A 187 -5.10 9.83 16.41
CA ASN A 187 -5.54 11.17 16.83
C ASN A 187 -4.38 12.18 16.90
N ARG A 188 -3.13 11.71 16.88
CA ARG A 188 -1.91 12.53 16.85
C ARG A 188 -1.53 12.94 15.43
N LEU A 189 -2.18 12.40 14.40
CA LEU A 189 -1.92 12.73 13.01
C LEU A 189 -2.68 14.00 12.59
N HIS A 190 -2.06 14.82 11.76
CA HIS A 190 -2.74 15.97 11.18
C HIS A 190 -3.90 15.51 10.27
N ARG A 191 -5.00 16.28 10.23
CA ARG A 191 -6.12 15.99 9.29
C ARG A 191 -5.81 16.32 7.83
N GLY A 192 -4.83 17.19 7.59
CA GLY A 192 -4.48 17.67 6.25
C GLY A 192 -3.38 16.87 5.54
N LEU A 193 -3.10 15.62 5.98
CA LEU A 193 -1.95 14.87 5.48
C LEU A 193 -2.04 14.53 3.99
N PHE A 194 -3.24 14.24 3.49
CA PHE A 194 -3.45 13.65 2.18
C PHE A 194 -3.89 14.68 1.12
N THR A 195 -3.51 14.44 -0.14
CA THR A 195 -4.19 15.05 -1.27
C THR A 195 -5.61 14.48 -1.39
N ARG A 196 -6.52 15.20 -2.07
CA ARG A 196 -7.93 14.78 -2.19
C ARG A 196 -8.08 13.41 -2.88
N ASP A 197 -7.18 13.10 -3.80
CA ASP A 197 -7.14 11.89 -4.61
C ASP A 197 -6.15 10.83 -4.09
N ALA A 198 -5.68 10.97 -2.84
CA ALA A 198 -4.70 10.03 -2.30
C ALA A 198 -5.30 8.63 -2.13
N THR A 199 -4.50 7.61 -2.46
CA THR A 199 -4.84 6.21 -2.17
C THR A 199 -4.13 5.78 -0.90
N VAL A 200 -4.88 5.27 0.08
CA VAL A 200 -4.33 4.77 1.35
C VAL A 200 -4.72 3.31 1.50
N GLN A 201 -3.74 2.42 1.67
CA GLN A 201 -3.99 0.98 1.81
C GLN A 201 -3.08 0.31 2.83
N SER A 202 -3.65 -0.59 3.62
CA SER A 202 -2.92 -1.50 4.48
C SER A 202 -3.03 -2.93 3.95
N TYR A 203 -1.89 -3.56 3.72
CA TYR A 203 -1.77 -4.99 3.38
C TYR A 203 -1.55 -5.87 4.61
N GLY A 204 -1.81 -5.33 5.80
CA GLY A 204 -1.82 -6.10 7.04
C GLY A 204 -3.18 -6.76 7.28
N CYS A 205 -3.16 -7.96 7.87
CA CYS A 205 -4.34 -8.71 8.31
C CYS A 205 -5.31 -7.88 9.18
N HIS A 206 -6.62 -8.04 8.95
CA HIS A 206 -7.72 -7.55 9.79
C HIS A 206 -7.86 -6.02 9.96
N THR A 207 -7.00 -5.19 9.35
CA THR A 207 -7.05 -3.72 9.51
C THR A 207 -8.37 -3.08 9.03
N GLY A 208 -9.02 -3.69 8.05
CA GLY A 208 -10.32 -3.26 7.50
C GLY A 208 -11.50 -3.52 8.45
N GLU A 209 -11.32 -4.34 9.49
CA GLU A 209 -12.39 -4.67 10.44
C GLU A 209 -12.64 -3.57 11.47
N TYR A 210 -11.65 -2.70 11.72
CA TYR A 210 -11.81 -1.59 12.68
C TYR A 210 -10.88 -0.40 12.43
N MET A 211 -9.57 -0.63 12.29
CA MET A 211 -8.58 0.45 12.13
C MET A 211 -8.85 1.36 10.94
N SER A 212 -9.35 0.85 9.81
CA SER A 212 -9.73 1.67 8.64
C SER A 212 -10.78 2.75 8.97
N GLY A 213 -11.80 2.41 9.75
CA GLY A 213 -12.82 3.39 10.17
C GLY A 213 -12.24 4.47 11.09
N VAL A 214 -11.36 4.06 12.02
CA VAL A 214 -10.65 4.99 12.92
C VAL A 214 -9.70 5.90 12.15
N TRP A 215 -9.02 5.36 11.13
CA TRP A 215 -8.16 6.11 10.23
C TRP A 215 -8.95 7.22 9.52
N LYS A 216 -10.10 6.89 8.92
CA LYS A 216 -10.97 7.89 8.28
C LYS A 216 -11.44 8.95 9.25
N LYS A 217 -11.80 8.57 10.48
CA LYS A 217 -12.23 9.50 11.53
C LYS A 217 -11.15 10.55 11.83
N TYR A 218 -9.91 10.12 12.05
CA TYR A 218 -8.84 11.02 12.50
C TYR A 218 -8.10 11.72 11.36
N THR A 219 -7.90 11.08 10.21
CA THR A 219 -7.17 11.67 9.07
C THR A 219 -8.08 12.35 8.06
N GLY A 220 -9.39 12.06 8.09
CA GLY A 220 -10.34 12.53 7.08
C GLY A 220 -10.31 11.77 5.76
N HIS A 221 -9.39 10.80 5.59
CA HIS A 221 -9.20 10.05 4.35
C HIS A 221 -9.50 8.56 4.58
N PRO A 222 -10.22 7.86 3.68
CA PRO A 222 -10.45 6.42 3.85
C PRO A 222 -9.14 5.63 3.69
N MET A 223 -9.02 4.54 4.44
CA MET A 223 -7.94 3.56 4.26
C MET A 223 -8.53 2.21 3.89
N ILE A 224 -8.07 1.65 2.77
CA ILE A 224 -8.38 0.28 2.37
C ILE A 224 -7.62 -0.66 3.31
N GLY A 225 -8.32 -1.55 4.00
CA GLY A 225 -7.75 -2.57 4.88
C GLY A 225 -8.34 -3.95 4.61
N ALA A 226 -7.63 -4.99 5.07
CA ALA A 226 -8.10 -6.36 4.94
C ALA A 226 -9.15 -6.70 6.01
N CYS A 227 -10.26 -7.31 5.60
CA CYS A 227 -11.11 -8.11 6.48
C CYS A 227 -10.75 -9.57 6.27
N GLY A 228 -10.00 -10.15 7.22
CA GLY A 228 -9.35 -11.45 7.06
C GLY A 228 -7.82 -11.38 7.00
N LYS A 229 -7.20 -12.54 6.73
CA LYS A 229 -5.73 -12.68 6.65
C LYS A 229 -5.23 -12.24 5.27
N THR A 230 -4.12 -11.52 5.24
CA THR A 230 -3.40 -11.23 3.99
C THR A 230 -2.42 -12.35 3.66
N ASP A 231 -2.34 -12.69 2.38
CA ASP A 231 -1.44 -13.71 1.85
C ASP A 231 -0.36 -13.06 0.99
N PHE A 232 0.86 -13.12 1.50
CA PHE A 232 2.06 -12.64 0.83
C PHE A 232 2.63 -13.64 -0.17
N SER A 233 2.08 -14.85 -0.30
CA SER A 233 2.57 -15.85 -1.27
C SER A 233 2.44 -15.38 -2.72
N ALA A 234 1.48 -14.50 -3.01
CA ALA A 234 1.23 -13.94 -4.33
C ALA A 234 2.43 -13.14 -4.89
N ILE A 235 3.28 -12.57 -4.03
CA ILE A 235 4.40 -11.70 -4.45
C ILE A 235 5.56 -12.47 -5.12
N LYS A 236 5.49 -13.81 -5.13
CA LYS A 236 6.53 -14.67 -5.71
C LYS A 236 6.75 -14.41 -7.20
N ASP A 237 5.71 -13.97 -7.91
CA ASP A 237 5.77 -13.64 -9.34
C ASP A 237 6.47 -12.29 -9.64
N ASN A 238 6.87 -11.53 -8.62
CA ASN A 238 7.47 -10.19 -8.73
C ASN A 238 6.58 -9.10 -9.36
N VAL A 239 5.27 -9.34 -9.50
CA VAL A 239 4.31 -8.44 -10.15
C VAL A 239 3.12 -8.14 -9.24
N THR A 240 2.62 -9.17 -8.56
CA THR A 240 1.39 -9.13 -7.78
C THR A 240 1.66 -8.64 -6.36
N LEU A 241 0.76 -7.78 -5.85
CA LEU A 241 0.78 -7.34 -4.46
C LEU A 241 0.06 -8.37 -3.56
N PRO A 242 0.24 -8.34 -2.23
CA PRO A 242 -0.40 -9.29 -1.33
C PRO A 242 -1.92 -9.32 -1.53
N VAL A 243 -2.50 -10.52 -1.48
CA VAL A 243 -3.95 -10.73 -1.62
C VAL A 243 -4.58 -10.92 -0.24
N VAL A 244 -5.91 -10.90 -0.16
CA VAL A 244 -6.64 -11.14 1.08
C VAL A 244 -7.46 -12.42 0.96
N ASN A 245 -7.34 -13.30 1.95
CA ASN A 245 -8.31 -14.37 2.17
C ASN A 245 -9.49 -13.78 2.94
N GLY A 246 -10.46 -13.25 2.18
CA GLY A 246 -11.56 -12.44 2.68
C GLY A 246 -11.88 -11.33 1.69
N ARG A 247 -11.96 -10.08 2.16
CA ARG A 247 -12.23 -8.93 1.30
C ARG A 247 -11.48 -7.67 1.73
N TRP A 248 -11.31 -6.75 0.80
CA TRP A 248 -10.88 -5.39 1.08
C TRP A 248 -12.08 -4.53 1.53
N SER A 249 -11.88 -3.65 2.50
CA SER A 249 -12.90 -2.72 3.01
C SER A 249 -12.28 -1.39 3.41
N GLN A 250 -13.09 -0.33 3.47
CA GLN A 250 -12.71 1.00 3.99
C GLN A 250 -13.54 1.38 5.20
#